data_AF-A0A842XWI3-F1
#
_entry.id   AF-A0A842XWI3-F1
#
_cell.length_a   1.000
_cell.length_b   1.000
_cell.length_c   1.000
_cell.angle_alpha   90.00
_cell.angle_beta   90.00
_cell.angle_gamma   90.00
#
_symmetry.space_group_name_H-M   'P 1'
#
loop_
_entity.id
_entity.type
_entity.pdbx_description
1 polymer ?
#
loop_
_entity_poly.entity_id
_entity_poly.type
_entity_poly.pdbx_seq_one_letter_code
_entity_poly.pdbx_strand_id
1 'polypeptide(L)'
;MKRILRRQKSGYALSLILCLIGLTALFMPLWKTWPKVSSAQNPFSVFWTLLWTEQLDFIPGIEFKLAYLTILGAIALIFGVVIWSLSRQWFSPARQTVLFQCPFCKKQWRASPGKGLVLCPHCRQLVHPKMIEK
;
A
#
# COMPACT_ATOMS: atom_id res chain seq x y z
N MET A 1 -5.84 13.18 16.31
CA MET A 1 -5.35 13.66 15.00
C MET A 1 -6.13 12.97 13.88
N LYS A 2 -6.93 13.68 13.09
CA LYS A 2 -7.68 13.06 11.96
C LYS A 2 -6.73 12.86 10.78
N ARG A 3 -6.36 11.61 10.49
CA ARG A 3 -5.61 11.23 9.28
C ARG A 3 -6.61 10.93 8.17
N ILE A 4 -6.35 11.43 6.96
CA ILE A 4 -7.25 11.20 5.81
C ILE A 4 -6.61 10.09 4.97
N LEU A 5 -7.28 8.94 4.91
CA LEU A 5 -6.86 7.83 4.08
C LEU A 5 -7.28 8.11 2.64
N ARG A 6 -6.35 8.54 1.79
CA ARG A 6 -6.61 8.64 0.34
C ARG A 6 -6.14 7.35 -0.31
N ARG A 7 -7.08 6.59 -0.87
CA ARG A 7 -6.81 5.32 -1.53
C ARG A 7 -6.62 5.55 -3.02
N GLN A 8 -5.47 5.21 -3.56
CA GLN A 8 -5.23 5.27 -4.99
C GLN A 8 -5.88 4.05 -5.66
N LYS A 9 -6.96 4.26 -6.40
CA LYS A 9 -7.75 3.17 -7.02
C LYS A 9 -6.91 2.27 -7.94
N SER A 10 -5.98 2.84 -8.71
CA SER A 10 -5.10 2.09 -9.62
C SER A 10 -4.11 1.20 -8.89
N GLY A 11 -3.43 1.71 -7.85
CA GLY A 11 -2.49 0.93 -7.05
C GLY A 11 -3.17 -0.22 -6.30
N TYR A 12 -4.42 -0.02 -5.87
CA TYR A 12 -5.22 -1.08 -5.26
C TYR A 12 -5.61 -2.17 -6.26
N ALA A 13 -6.05 -1.81 -7.47
CA ALA A 13 -6.38 -2.79 -8.50
C ALA A 13 -5.17 -3.63 -8.92
N LEU A 14 -4.02 -2.98 -9.16
CA LEU A 14 -2.77 -3.66 -9.50
C LEU A 14 -2.32 -4.63 -8.40
N SER A 15 -2.38 -4.18 -7.14
CA SER A 15 -2.06 -5.01 -5.98
C SER A 15 -2.95 -6.26 -5.89
N LEU A 16 -4.26 -6.10 -6.07
CA LEU A 16 -5.19 -7.24 -6.07
C LEU A 16 -4.86 -8.25 -7.16
N ILE A 17 -4.58 -7.79 -8.37
CA ILE A 17 -4.24 -8.66 -9.50
C ILE A 17 -2.95 -9.44 -9.19
N LEU A 18 -1.91 -8.76 -8.70
CA LEU A 18 -0.65 -9.41 -8.31
C LEU A 18 -0.84 -10.43 -7.19
N CYS A 19 -1.66 -10.12 -6.18
CA CYS A 19 -1.97 -11.05 -5.11
C CYS A 19 -2.75 -12.28 -5.60
N LEU A 20 -3.72 -12.09 -6.50
CA LEU A 20 -4.49 -13.20 -7.08
C LEU A 20 -3.58 -14.12 -7.91
N ILE A 21 -2.72 -13.54 -8.76
CA ILE A 21 -1.75 -14.32 -9.56
C ILE A 21 -0.76 -15.05 -8.65
N GLY A 22 -0.25 -14.39 -7.61
CA GLY A 22 0.67 -15.02 -6.66
C GLY A 22 0.01 -16.16 -5.87
N LEU A 23 -1.24 -15.99 -5.43
CA LEU A 23 -2.01 -17.02 -4.75
C LEU A 23 -2.25 -18.23 -5.67
N THR A 24 -2.68 -18.00 -6.91
CA THR A 24 -2.93 -19.12 -7.84
C THR A 24 -1.64 -19.87 -8.18
N ALA A 25 -0.53 -19.16 -8.38
CA ALA A 25 0.78 -19.74 -8.62
C ALA A 25 1.30 -20.58 -7.43
N LEU A 26 0.99 -20.19 -6.18
CA LEU A 26 1.30 -21.00 -4.99
C LEU A 26 0.33 -22.15 -4.76
N PHE A 27 -0.94 -21.99 -5.14
CA PHE A 27 -1.94 -23.03 -4.96
C PHE A 27 -1.72 -24.23 -5.90
N MET A 28 -1.23 -23.99 -7.13
CA MET A 28 -0.89 -25.06 -8.07
C MET A 28 0.08 -26.13 -7.54
N PRO A 29 1.28 -25.78 -7.03
CA PRO A 29 2.23 -26.75 -6.51
C PRO A 29 1.68 -27.46 -5.27
N LEU A 30 0.97 -26.74 -4.40
CA LEU A 30 0.27 -27.34 -3.26
C LEU A 30 -0.74 -28.39 -3.73
N TRP A 31 -1.61 -28.04 -4.68
CA TRP A 31 -2.62 -28.96 -5.22
C TRP A 31 -1.99 -30.19 -5.88
N LYS A 32 -0.96 -29.99 -6.71
CA LYS A 32 -0.28 -31.08 -7.44
C LYS A 32 0.43 -32.04 -6.50
N THR A 33 1.11 -31.52 -5.48
CA THR A 33 1.89 -32.34 -4.53
C THR A 33 1.07 -32.87 -3.36
N TRP A 34 -0.13 -32.32 -3.12
CA TRP A 34 -1.02 -32.69 -2.01
C TRP A 34 -1.23 -34.19 -1.81
N PRO A 35 -1.56 -35.02 -2.82
CA PRO A 35 -1.79 -36.45 -2.61
C PRO A 35 -0.55 -37.21 -2.12
N LYS A 36 0.65 -36.77 -2.52
CA LYS A 36 1.93 -37.36 -2.08
C LYS A 36 2.34 -36.86 -0.70
N VAL A 37 2.00 -35.61 -0.39
CA VAL A 37 2.30 -34.97 0.89
C VAL A 37 1.36 -35.47 2.00
N SER A 38 0.08 -35.68 1.71
CA SER A 38 -0.94 -36.11 2.68
C SER A 38 -0.76 -37.55 3.16
N SER A 39 -0.12 -38.39 2.35
CA SER A 39 0.21 -39.78 2.67
C SER A 39 1.60 -39.95 3.30
N ALA A 40 2.40 -38.88 3.36
CA ALA A 40 3.76 -38.92 3.89
C ALA A 40 3.80 -38.79 5.41
N GLN A 41 4.75 -39.50 6.03
CA GLN A 41 5.02 -39.42 7.47
C GLN A 41 5.58 -38.03 7.86
N ASN A 42 6.35 -37.41 6.97
CA ASN A 42 6.91 -36.06 7.13
C ASN A 42 6.48 -35.15 5.96
N PRO A 43 5.33 -34.47 6.06
CA PRO A 43 4.73 -33.75 4.92
C PRO A 43 5.60 -32.58 4.44
N PHE A 44 6.25 -31.85 5.35
CA PHE A 44 7.05 -30.67 4.98
C PHE A 44 8.31 -31.03 4.19
N SER A 45 9.06 -32.06 4.62
CA SER A 45 10.27 -32.49 3.90
C SER A 45 9.92 -33.05 2.53
N VAL A 46 8.84 -33.84 2.44
CA VAL A 46 8.38 -34.41 1.17
C VAL A 46 7.93 -33.31 0.21
N PHE A 47 7.18 -32.32 0.69
CA PHE A 47 6.80 -31.15 -0.09
C PHE A 47 8.02 -30.40 -0.63
N TRP A 48 9.03 -30.14 0.24
CA TRP A 48 10.26 -29.47 -0.17
C TRP A 48 11.02 -30.26 -1.24
N THR A 49 11.13 -31.58 -1.10
CA THR A 49 11.76 -32.41 -2.14
C THR A 49 10.98 -32.37 -3.46
N LEU A 50 9.65 -32.49 -3.40
CA LEU A 50 8.79 -32.49 -4.58
C LEU A 50 8.87 -31.17 -5.35
N LEU A 51 9.02 -30.05 -4.66
CA LEU A 51 9.23 -28.74 -5.29
C LEU A 51 10.45 -28.70 -6.21
N TRP A 52 11.54 -29.39 -5.83
CA TRP A 52 12.80 -29.39 -6.57
C TRP A 52 12.91 -30.52 -7.60
N THR A 53 12.15 -31.60 -7.42
CA THR A 53 12.21 -32.80 -8.27
C THR A 53 11.10 -32.84 -9.31
N GLU A 54 9.88 -32.39 -8.98
CA GLU A 54 8.80 -32.40 -9.96
C GLU A 54 8.88 -31.19 -10.90
N GLN A 55 8.52 -31.48 -12.15
CA GLN A 55 8.41 -30.51 -13.21
C GLN A 55 6.94 -30.27 -13.56
N LEU A 56 6.70 -29.10 -14.14
CA LEU A 56 5.42 -28.64 -14.62
C LEU A 56 5.56 -28.46 -16.13
N ASP A 57 4.92 -29.35 -16.87
CA ASP A 57 4.82 -29.26 -18.33
C ASP A 57 3.75 -28.23 -18.69
N PHE A 58 4.08 -26.95 -18.51
CA PHE A 58 3.19 -25.84 -18.88
C PHE A 58 3.17 -25.62 -20.40
N ILE A 59 4.28 -25.91 -21.08
CA ILE A 59 4.47 -25.76 -22.53
C ILE A 59 5.29 -26.97 -23.01
N PRO A 60 4.86 -27.68 -24.07
CA PRO A 60 5.65 -28.78 -24.62
C PRO A 60 7.04 -28.27 -25.03
N GLY A 61 8.09 -28.78 -24.39
CA GLY A 61 9.49 -28.41 -24.64
C GLY A 61 10.12 -27.46 -23.61
N ILE A 62 9.37 -26.95 -22.62
CA ILE A 62 9.93 -26.12 -21.53
C ILE A 62 9.64 -26.79 -20.20
N GLU A 63 10.67 -27.44 -19.64
CA GLU A 63 10.61 -28.04 -18.31
C GLU A 63 10.73 -26.94 -17.24
N PHE A 64 9.63 -26.67 -16.53
CA PHE A 64 9.63 -25.69 -15.44
C PHE A 64 9.54 -26.40 -14.09
N LYS A 65 10.57 -26.28 -13.24
CA LYS A 65 10.49 -26.83 -11.87
C LYS A 65 9.41 -26.11 -11.07
N LEU A 66 8.67 -26.84 -10.24
CA LEU A 66 7.67 -26.27 -9.32
C LEU A 66 8.29 -25.24 -8.35
N ALA A 67 9.57 -25.41 -8.00
CA ALA A 67 10.35 -24.45 -7.22
C ALA A 67 10.35 -23.05 -7.86
N TYR A 68 10.47 -22.94 -9.18
CA TYR A 68 10.48 -21.62 -9.83
C TYR A 68 9.10 -20.97 -9.81
N LEU A 69 8.04 -21.74 -10.00
CA LEU A 69 6.67 -21.23 -9.91
C LEU A 69 6.36 -20.71 -8.49
N THR A 70 6.81 -21.45 -7.46
CA THR A 70 6.62 -21.00 -6.07
C THR A 70 7.40 -19.74 -5.74
N ILE A 71 8.65 -19.64 -6.20
CA ILE A 71 9.47 -18.42 -6.02
C ILE A 71 8.80 -17.23 -6.70
N LEU A 72 8.36 -17.37 -7.95
CA LEU A 72 7.67 -16.31 -8.68
C LEU A 72 6.36 -15.90 -8.00
N GLY A 73 5.57 -16.87 -7.54
CA GLY A 73 4.33 -16.63 -6.79
C GLY A 73 4.58 -15.87 -5.49
N ALA A 74 5.63 -16.25 -4.74
CA ALA A 74 6.01 -15.57 -3.51
C ALA A 74 6.47 -14.12 -3.76
N ILE A 75 7.28 -13.91 -4.80
CA ILE A 75 7.71 -12.56 -5.21
C ILE A 75 6.51 -11.69 -5.59
N ALA A 76 5.59 -12.23 -6.40
CA ALA A 76 4.36 -11.53 -6.78
C ALA A 76 3.50 -11.14 -5.57
N LEU A 77 3.39 -12.00 -4.57
CA LEU A 77 2.68 -11.69 -3.32
C LEU A 77 3.36 -10.59 -2.52
N ILE A 78 4.69 -10.65 -2.35
CA ILE A 78 5.44 -9.62 -1.63
C ILE A 78 5.22 -8.26 -2.30
N PHE A 79 5.37 -8.17 -3.62
CA PHE A 79 5.10 -6.94 -4.35
C PHE A 79 3.64 -6.52 -4.24
N GLY A 80 2.69 -7.45 -4.35
CA GLY A 80 1.27 -7.18 -4.16
C GLY A 80 0.97 -6.54 -2.80
N VAL A 81 1.55 -7.05 -1.72
CA VAL A 81 1.39 -6.53 -0.35
C VAL A 81 2.07 -5.17 -0.18
N VAL A 82 3.28 -5.00 -0.72
CA VAL A 82 4.02 -3.73 -0.67
C VAL A 82 3.23 -2.65 -1.41
N ILE A 83 2.78 -2.91 -2.64
CA ILE A 83 1.97 -1.99 -3.44
C ILE A 83 0.64 -1.71 -2.73
N TRP A 84 0.01 -2.70 -2.09
CA TRP A 84 -1.20 -2.48 -1.30
C TRP A 84 -0.95 -1.48 -0.17
N SER A 85 0.17 -1.65 0.53
CA SER A 85 0.56 -0.80 1.65
C SER A 85 0.82 0.63 1.18
N LEU A 86 1.54 0.80 0.05
CA LEU A 86 1.82 2.10 -0.56
C LEU A 86 0.58 2.76 -1.17
N SER A 87 -0.40 1.98 -1.66
CA SER A 87 -1.66 2.50 -2.20
C SER A 87 -2.51 3.22 -1.15
N ARG A 88 -2.24 2.96 0.14
CA ARG A 88 -2.78 3.69 1.27
C ARG A 88 -1.86 4.87 1.55
N GLN A 89 -2.08 5.98 0.85
CA GLN A 89 -1.39 7.21 1.18
C GLN A 89 -2.04 7.80 2.45
N TRP A 90 -1.32 7.70 3.56
CA TRP A 90 -1.68 8.37 4.81
C TRP A 90 -1.30 9.83 4.69
N PHE A 91 -2.19 10.64 4.12
CA PHE A 91 -2.05 12.07 4.22
C PHE A 91 -2.42 12.49 5.64
N SER A 92 -1.44 12.98 6.39
CA SER A 92 -1.70 13.84 7.53
C SER A 92 -2.17 15.16 6.95
N PRO A 93 -3.47 15.51 7.05
CA PRO A 93 -3.86 16.84 6.64
C PRO A 93 -3.13 17.81 7.57
N ALA A 94 -2.38 18.76 7.01
CA ALA A 94 -1.87 19.91 7.73
C ALA A 94 -3.09 20.75 8.16
N ARG A 95 -3.74 20.33 9.24
CA ARG A 95 -5.08 20.75 9.64
C ARG A 95 -5.05 21.47 10.97
N GLN A 96 -4.29 22.56 11.01
CA GLN A 96 -4.50 23.59 12.01
C GLN A 96 -4.79 24.88 11.26
N THR A 97 -6.01 25.02 10.74
CA THR A 97 -6.48 26.35 10.33
C THR A 97 -6.62 27.16 11.62
N VAL A 98 -5.69 28.08 11.85
CA VAL A 98 -5.73 28.98 13.00
C VAL A 98 -6.60 30.18 12.66
N LEU A 99 -7.26 30.74 13.67
CA LEU A 99 -8.07 31.92 13.53
C LEU A 99 -7.17 33.15 13.69
N PHE A 100 -7.07 33.96 12.65
CA PHE A 100 -6.28 35.17 12.64
C PHE A 100 -7.18 36.38 12.84
N GLN A 101 -6.71 37.36 13.59
CA GLN A 101 -7.35 38.66 13.74
C GLN A 101 -6.44 39.78 13.22
N CYS A 102 -7.01 40.67 12.42
CA CYS A 102 -6.30 41.84 11.92
C CYS A 102 -6.20 42.90 13.03
N PRO A 103 -5.01 43.47 13.30
CA PRO A 103 -4.85 44.51 14.31
C PRO A 103 -5.57 45.82 13.94
N PHE A 104 -5.74 46.10 12.63
CA PHE A 104 -6.37 47.33 12.15
C PHE A 104 -7.90 47.21 12.08
N CYS A 105 -8.42 46.25 11.32
CA CYS A 105 -9.86 46.14 11.09
C CYS A 105 -10.60 45.26 12.10
N LYS A 106 -9.88 44.60 13.02
CA LYS A 106 -10.40 43.67 14.04
C LYS A 106 -11.21 42.47 13.51
N LYS A 107 -11.38 42.34 12.19
CA LYS A 107 -12.06 41.21 11.53
C LYS A 107 -11.20 39.95 11.62
N GLN A 108 -11.88 38.81 11.69
CA GLN A 108 -11.29 37.49 11.87
C GLN A 108 -11.41 36.67 10.59
N TRP A 109 -10.38 35.89 10.25
CA TRP A 109 -10.42 34.94 9.15
C TRP A 109 -9.64 33.66 9.50
N ARG A 110 -9.90 32.58 8.75
CA ARG A 110 -9.18 31.31 8.90
C ARG A 110 -8.13 31.18 7.81
N ALA A 111 -6.89 30.92 8.18
CA ALA A 111 -5.83 30.60 7.23
C ALA A 111 -4.91 29.51 7.80
N SER A 112 -4.08 28.90 6.96
CA SER A 112 -3.02 28.00 7.41
C SER A 112 -1.99 28.78 8.22
N PRO A 113 -1.32 28.15 9.21
CA PRO A 113 -0.32 28.79 10.03
C PRO A 113 0.95 28.94 9.18
N GLY A 114 1.01 30.02 8.39
CA GLY A 114 2.21 30.47 7.71
C GLY A 114 2.97 31.42 8.62
N LYS A 115 4.28 31.21 8.76
CA LYS A 115 5.17 32.17 9.44
C LYS A 115 5.43 33.34 8.47
N GLY A 116 4.59 34.38 8.49
CA GLY A 116 4.82 35.54 7.62
C GLY A 116 3.78 36.65 7.69
N LEU A 117 4.11 37.79 7.06
CA LEU A 117 3.17 38.86 6.73
C LEU A 117 2.10 38.29 5.79
N VAL A 118 0.84 38.45 6.16
CA VAL A 118 -0.30 37.98 5.36
C VAL A 118 -1.12 39.18 4.93
N LEU A 119 -1.55 39.19 3.67
CA LEU A 119 -2.48 40.20 3.18
C LEU A 119 -3.85 39.96 3.81
N CYS A 120 -4.37 40.93 4.56
CA CYS A 120 -5.70 40.82 5.13
C CYS A 120 -6.76 40.88 4.01
N PRO A 121 -7.69 39.91 3.91
CA PRO A 121 -8.70 39.89 2.84
C PRO A 121 -9.69 41.06 2.94
N HIS A 122 -9.82 41.70 4.11
CA HIS A 122 -10.77 42.78 4.33
C HIS A 122 -10.20 44.16 4.09
N CYS A 123 -9.00 44.46 4.61
CA CYS A 123 -8.37 45.77 4.43
C CYS A 123 -7.30 45.80 3.33
N ARG A 124 -6.96 44.64 2.74
CA ARG A 124 -5.90 44.49 1.72
C ARG A 124 -4.55 45.07 2.15
N GLN A 125 -4.28 45.11 3.45
CA GLN A 125 -3.00 45.52 4.00
C GLN A 125 -2.19 44.29 4.40
N LEU A 126 -0.87 44.37 4.20
CA LEU A 126 0.09 43.39 4.73
C LEU A 126 0.18 43.60 6.24
N VAL A 127 -0.20 42.59 7.00
CA VAL A 127 -0.23 42.66 8.46
C VAL A 127 0.45 41.44 9.06
N HIS A 128 0.96 41.59 10.29
CA HIS A 128 1.25 40.46 11.17
C HIS A 128 -0.03 40.13 11.95
N PRO A 129 -0.82 39.13 11.52
CA PRO A 129 -2.07 38.82 12.18
C PRO A 129 -1.81 38.24 13.57
N LYS A 130 -2.66 38.60 14.55
CA LYS A 130 -2.64 37.97 15.86
C LYS A 130 -3.35 36.62 15.77
N MET A 131 -2.70 35.57 16.26
CA MET A 131 -3.30 34.25 16.40
C MET A 131 -4.23 34.28 17.62
N ILE A 132 -5.50 33.94 17.42
CA ILE A 132 -6.43 33.69 18.50
C ILE A 132 -6.48 32.17 18.68
N GLU A 133 -5.79 31.67 19.69
CA GLU A 133 -6.00 30.30 20.17
C GLU A 133 -7.33 30.27 20.92
N LYS A 134 -8.18 29.30 20.57
CA LYS A 134 -9.42 28.99 21.28
C LYS A 134 -9.30 27.61 21.86
#